data_AF-A0A7Y8H8W8-F1
#
_entry.id   AF-A0A7Y8H8W8-F1
#
_cell.length_a   1.000
_cell.length_b   1.000
_cell.length_c   1.000
_cell.angle_alpha   90.00
_cell.angle_beta   90.00
_cell.angle_gamma   90.00
#
_symmetry.space_group_name_H-M   'P 1'
#
loop_
_entity.id
_entity.type
_entity.pdbx_description
1 polymer ?
#
loop_
_entity_poly.entity_id
_entity_poly.type
_entity_poly.pdbx_seq_one_letter_code
_entity_poly.pdbx_strand_id
1 'polypeptide(L)'
;MEKKELLSEAINSCSIYEFLEEKLKRYLKKLTKLEHSNLYESVISEVEKSLISIVLKETEGNQLKAAKTLGINRNTLRSKIKAYKIKI
;
A
#
# COMPACT_ATOMS: atom_id res chain seq x y z
N MET A 1 -13.63 -22.37 14.22
CA MET A 1 -12.18 -22.29 13.92
C MET A 1 -11.91 -22.37 12.41
N GLU A 2 -12.75 -23.04 11.62
CA GLU A 2 -12.57 -23.25 10.15
C GLU A 2 -12.55 -21.98 9.27
N LYS A 3 -13.27 -20.90 9.63
CA LYS A 3 -13.40 -19.72 8.73
C LYS A 3 -12.13 -18.87 8.61
N LYS A 4 -11.23 -18.94 9.60
CA LYS A 4 -9.97 -18.17 9.64
C LYS A 4 -8.90 -18.81 8.75
N GLU A 5 -8.86 -20.13 8.69
CA GLU A 5 -7.96 -20.91 7.83
C GLU A 5 -8.35 -20.79 6.36
N LEU A 6 -9.65 -20.87 6.04
CA LEU A 6 -10.17 -20.66 4.68
C LEU A 6 -9.87 -19.25 4.13
N LEU A 7 -9.91 -18.23 4.99
CA LEU A 7 -9.52 -16.86 4.63
C LEU A 7 -8.01 -16.74 4.38
N SER A 8 -7.18 -17.43 5.17
CA SER A 8 -5.72 -17.44 4.94
C SER A 8 -5.31 -18.22 3.68
N GLU A 9 -6.01 -19.31 3.34
CA GLU A 9 -5.76 -20.09 2.11
C GLU A 9 -6.21 -19.36 0.85
N ALA A 10 -7.34 -18.64 0.90
CA ALA A 10 -7.81 -17.83 -0.22
C ALA A 10 -6.97 -16.56 -0.46
N ILE A 11 -6.36 -16.00 0.59
CA ILE A 11 -5.35 -14.93 0.45
C ILE A 11 -4.03 -15.51 -0.10
N ASN A 12 -3.71 -16.77 0.22
CA ASN A 12 -2.52 -17.47 -0.31
C ASN A 12 -2.64 -17.88 -1.79
N SER A 13 -3.85 -17.99 -2.35
CA SER A 13 -4.02 -18.44 -3.73
C SER A 13 -3.77 -17.35 -4.78
N CYS A 14 -3.57 -16.10 -4.37
CA CYS A 14 -3.24 -15.01 -5.26
C CYS A 14 -2.10 -14.18 -4.63
N SER A 15 -0.88 -14.42 -5.11
CA SER A 15 0.29 -13.70 -4.60
C SER A 15 0.15 -12.21 -4.91
N ILE A 16 0.31 -11.35 -3.90
CA ILE A 16 0.34 -9.89 -4.10
C ILE A 16 1.40 -9.49 -5.13
N TYR A 17 2.47 -10.29 -5.24
CA TYR A 17 3.50 -10.13 -6.26
C TYR A 17 2.93 -10.26 -7.67
N GLU A 18 2.20 -11.35 -7.97
CA GLU A 18 1.64 -11.61 -9.31
C GLU A 18 0.61 -10.54 -9.68
N PHE A 19 -0.25 -10.18 -8.72
CA PHE A 19 -1.21 -9.09 -8.89
C PHE A 19 -0.54 -7.76 -9.24
N LEU A 20 0.52 -7.39 -8.50
CA LEU A 20 1.26 -6.17 -8.74
C LEU A 20 2.05 -6.23 -10.04
N GLU A 21 2.68 -7.36 -10.37
CA GLU A 21 3.45 -7.53 -11.60
C GLU A 21 2.58 -7.27 -12.84
N GLU A 22 1.40 -7.88 -12.91
CA GLU A 22 0.51 -7.65 -14.05
C GLU A 22 0.02 -6.20 -14.16
N LYS A 23 -0.31 -5.57 -13.02
CA LYS A 23 -0.79 -4.18 -12.98
C LYS A 23 0.33 -3.21 -13.35
N LEU A 24 1.53 -3.41 -12.82
CA LEU A 24 2.71 -2.59 -13.12
C LEU A 24 3.12 -2.72 -14.58
N LYS A 25 3.14 -3.91 -15.17
CA LYS A 25 3.41 -4.08 -16.63
C LYS A 25 2.51 -3.17 -17.49
N ARG A 26 1.22 -3.10 -17.17
CA ARG A 26 0.24 -2.23 -17.88
C ARG A 26 0.47 -0.74 -17.60
N TYR A 27 0.81 -0.38 -16.37
CA TYR A 27 1.09 1.00 -15.96
C TYR A 27 2.38 1.54 -16.61
N LEU A 28 3.45 0.74 -16.55
CA LEU A 28 4.76 1.09 -17.10
C LEU A 28 4.74 1.26 -18.62
N LYS A 29 3.95 0.45 -19.35
CA LYS A 29 3.77 0.61 -20.80
C LYS A 29 3.20 1.98 -21.20
N LYS A 30 2.46 2.65 -20.30
CA LYS A 30 1.95 4.01 -20.51
C LYS A 30 2.99 5.06 -20.14
N LEU A 31 3.83 4.78 -19.13
CA LEU A 31 4.86 5.67 -18.62
C LEU A 31 6.15 5.66 -19.44
N THR A 32 6.52 4.57 -20.11
CA THR A 32 7.73 4.53 -20.97
C THR A 32 7.65 5.46 -22.18
N LYS A 33 6.48 6.02 -22.50
CA LYS A 33 6.34 7.14 -23.44
C LYS A 33 6.78 8.50 -22.88
N LEU A 34 6.97 8.59 -21.56
CA LEU A 34 7.35 9.78 -20.80
C LEU A 34 8.78 9.56 -20.31
N GLU A 35 9.75 9.94 -21.12
CA GLU A 35 11.17 9.88 -20.75
C GLU A 35 11.42 10.73 -19.48
N HIS A 36 12.14 10.16 -18.51
CA HIS A 36 12.71 10.83 -17.32
C HIS A 36 11.87 11.01 -16.03
N SER A 37 10.89 10.16 -15.73
CA SER A 37 10.29 10.17 -14.39
C SER A 37 11.02 9.24 -13.41
N ASN A 38 11.24 9.69 -12.16
CA ASN A 38 11.78 8.90 -11.05
C ASN A 38 10.81 7.75 -10.69
N LEU A 39 10.86 6.68 -11.50
CA LEU A 39 9.83 5.66 -11.56
C LEU A 39 9.72 4.89 -10.24
N TYR A 40 10.86 4.57 -9.64
CA TYR A 40 10.92 3.86 -8.38
C TYR A 40 10.17 4.62 -7.29
N GLU A 41 10.52 5.90 -7.06
CA GLU A 41 9.85 6.72 -6.06
C GLU A 41 8.35 6.89 -6.36
N SER A 42 8.00 7.06 -7.63
CA SER A 42 6.59 7.24 -8.05
C SER A 42 5.75 6.00 -7.73
N VAL A 43 6.24 4.80 -8.09
CA VAL A 43 5.52 3.56 -7.85
C VAL A 43 5.45 3.24 -6.35
N ILE A 44 6.57 3.34 -5.64
CA ILE A 44 6.62 3.02 -4.21
C ILE A 44 5.75 3.99 -3.41
N SER A 45 5.78 5.30 -3.71
CA SER A 45 4.94 6.27 -3.01
C SER A 45 3.45 6.01 -3.21
N GLU A 46 3.01 5.64 -4.42
CA GLU A 46 1.60 5.29 -4.68
C GLU A 46 1.17 4.02 -3.93
N VAL A 47 2.02 2.99 -3.91
CA VAL A 47 1.75 1.75 -3.16
C VAL A 47 1.67 2.02 -1.66
N GLU A 48 2.66 2.73 -1.11
CA GLU A 48 2.67 3.08 0.32
C GLU A 48 1.47 3.95 0.70
N LYS A 49 1.14 4.95 -0.12
CA LYS A 49 -0.03 5.82 0.10
C LYS A 49 -1.32 5.02 0.14
N SER A 50 -1.49 4.08 -0.78
CA SER A 50 -2.66 3.18 -0.82
C SER A 50 -2.77 2.36 0.47
N LEU A 51 -1.68 1.68 0.83
CA LEU A 51 -1.62 0.84 2.03
C LEU A 51 -1.91 1.63 3.30
N ILE A 52 -1.26 2.79 3.47
CA ILE A 52 -1.45 3.65 4.64
C ILE A 52 -2.89 4.17 4.71
N SER A 53 -3.48 4.54 3.57
CA SER A 53 -4.85 5.05 3.52
C SER A 53 -5.88 3.99 3.92
N ILE A 54 -5.69 2.74 3.48
CA ILE A 54 -6.56 1.61 3.83
C ILE A 54 -6.52 1.40 5.35
N VAL A 55 -5.31 1.27 5.92
CA VAL A 55 -5.17 1.01 7.36
C VAL A 55 -5.66 2.18 8.21
N LEU A 56 -5.45 3.43 7.78
CA LEU A 56 -6.02 4.58 8.47
C LEU A 56 -7.55 4.55 8.47
N LYS A 57 -8.20 4.15 7.38
CA LYS A 57 -9.66 4.00 7.33
C LYS A 57 -10.15 2.88 8.25
N GLU A 58 -9.48 1.72 8.23
CA GLU A 58 -9.82 0.58 9.10
C GLU A 58 -9.64 0.91 10.58
N THR A 59 -8.76 1.84 10.92
CA THR A 59 -8.51 2.28 12.29
C THR A 59 -9.22 3.58 12.65
N GLU A 60 -10.15 4.05 11.80
CA GLU A 60 -10.94 5.27 12.00
C GLU A 60 -10.05 6.51 12.27
N GLY A 61 -8.92 6.58 11.58
CA GLY A 61 -7.94 7.66 11.72
C GLY A 61 -7.06 7.59 12.95
N ASN A 62 -7.15 6.52 13.75
CA ASN A 62 -6.29 6.33 14.91
C ASN A 62 -4.84 5.96 14.48
N GLN A 63 -3.99 6.97 14.39
CA GLN A 63 -2.60 6.81 13.95
C GLN A 63 -1.77 5.86 14.84
N LEU A 64 -2.08 5.74 16.14
CA LEU A 64 -1.36 4.80 17.00
C LEU A 64 -1.71 3.35 16.66
N LYS A 65 -3.00 3.07 16.45
CA LYS A 65 -3.47 1.74 16.00
C LYS A 65 -2.95 1.44 14.59
N ALA A 66 -3.07 2.39 13.66
CA ALA A 66 -2.57 2.23 12.30
C ALA A 66 -1.07 1.93 12.24
N ALA A 67 -0.26 2.65 13.01
CA ALA A 67 1.18 2.43 13.07
C ALA A 67 1.53 1.03 13.60
N LYS A 68 0.79 0.56 14.61
CA LYS A 68 0.93 -0.81 15.14
C LYS A 68 0.54 -1.86 14.09
N THR A 69 -0.58 -1.68 13.40
CA THR A 69 -1.02 -2.59 12.33
C THR A 69 -0.03 -2.65 11.17
N LEU A 70 0.51 -1.49 10.76
CA LEU A 70 1.52 -1.38 9.71
C LEU A 70 2.92 -1.85 10.15
N GLY A 71 3.16 -2.03 11.46
CA GLY A 71 4.48 -2.39 11.98
C GLY A 71 5.54 -1.29 11.85
N ILE A 72 5.13 -0.02 11.74
CA ILE A 72 6.04 1.12 11.60
C ILE A 72 5.96 2.07 12.79
N ASN A 73 7.01 2.86 13.00
CA ASN A 73 6.98 3.89 14.03
C ASN A 73 5.88 4.94 13.74
N ARG A 74 5.11 5.33 14.76
CA ARG A 74 4.07 6.37 14.66
C ARG A 74 4.59 7.68 14.07
N ASN A 75 5.83 8.06 14.39
CA ASN A 75 6.45 9.27 13.84
C ASN A 75 6.69 9.13 12.33
N THR A 76 7.13 7.95 11.87
CA THR A 76 7.26 7.65 10.44
C THR A 76 5.90 7.70 9.74
N LEU A 77 4.88 7.07 10.32
CA LEU A 77 3.52 7.12 9.79
C LEU A 77 3.03 8.57 9.65
N ARG A 78 3.21 9.39 10.70
CA ARG A 78 2.83 10.81 10.69
C ARG A 78 3.53 11.59 9.56
N SER A 79 4.83 11.36 9.37
CA SER A 79 5.59 11.98 8.28
C SER A 79 5.07 11.53 6.90
N LYS A 80 4.78 10.24 6.71
CA LYS A 80 4.24 9.70 5.46
C LYS A 80 2.83 10.23 5.14
N ILE A 81 1.95 10.34 6.15
CA ILE A 81 0.62 10.95 6.01
C ILE A 81 0.73 12.37 5.47
N LYS A 82 1.65 13.17 6.04
CA LYS A 82 1.89 14.55 5.59
C LYS A 82 2.48 14.59 4.18
N ALA A 83 3.47 13.76 3.89
CA ALA A 83 4.12 13.70 2.57
C ALA A 83 3.13 13.32 1.46
N TYR A 84 2.28 12.33 1.71
CA TYR A 84 1.29 11.83 0.75
C TYR A 84 -0.04 12.59 0.75
N LYS A 85 -0.18 13.61 1.62
CA LYS A 85 -1.38 14.43 1.80
C LYS A 85 -2.63 13.57 2.01
N ILE A 86 -2.50 12.52 2.83
CA ILE A 86 -3.60 11.60 3.14
C ILE A 86 -4.58 12.33 4.06
N LYS A 87 -5.85 12.37 3.65
CA LYS A 87 -6.93 12.89 4.48
C LYS A 87 -7.35 11.80 5.46
N ILE A 88 -7.30 12.14 6.75
CA ILE A 88 -7.77 11.32 7.86
C ILE A 88 -9.18 11.79 8.21
#